data_AF-A0A837HNB0-F1
#
_entry.id   AF-A0A837HNB0-F1
#
_cell.length_a   1.000
_cell.length_b   1.000
_cell.length_c   1.000
_cell.angle_alpha   90.00
_cell.angle_beta   90.00
_cell.angle_gamma   90.00
#
_symmetry.space_group_name_H-M   'P 1'
#
loop_
_entity.id
_entity.type
_entity.pdbx_description
1 polymer ?
#
loop_
_entity_poly.entity_id
_entity_poly.type
_entity_poly.pdbx_seq_one_letter_code
_entity_poly.pdbx_strand_id
1 'polypeptide(L)'
;MSDKNKAQKVLRQPNPLEALKDIGTSTARQMREEAAKLPGDFMEQLLGIHPQPRNYSGELVPGEAIEFTEVFSGRYEEINRTKAQIALERKLLEEEKVQIEKKTNELRIHLQVIREEILLLALKTENLAEETEVAAMQAPVEPGVYHVIFFEKLLDFMKSFSRKIEEASIWLHAVNSRAAKKNAWGARYKQHGAKYLLSGEHYLQRSAG
;
A
#
# COMPACT_ATOMS: atom_id res chain seq x y z
N MET A 1 -81.35 -5.87 -39.94
CA MET A 1 -80.71 -4.54 -39.87
C MET A 1 -80.25 -4.34 -38.44
N SER A 2 -78.93 -4.40 -38.21
CA SER A 2 -78.33 -4.31 -36.88
C SER A 2 -77.11 -3.41 -37.02
N ASP A 3 -77.15 -2.22 -36.43
CA ASP A 3 -76.00 -1.31 -36.39
C ASP A 3 -75.87 -0.68 -34.99
N LYS A 4 -74.76 -1.08 -34.36
CA LYS A 4 -73.83 -0.31 -33.51
C LYS A 4 -74.37 0.55 -32.36
N ASN A 5 -73.87 0.25 -31.16
CA ASN A 5 -73.11 1.27 -30.44
C ASN A 5 -72.00 0.68 -29.55
N LYS A 6 -70.76 1.09 -29.84
CA LYS A 6 -69.54 0.78 -29.08
C LYS A 6 -69.41 1.79 -27.95
N ALA A 7 -69.45 1.37 -26.69
CA ALA A 7 -69.02 2.19 -25.56
C ALA A 7 -67.52 1.98 -25.32
N GLN A 8 -66.74 3.04 -25.55
CA GLN A 8 -65.29 3.12 -25.36
C GLN A 8 -64.88 2.84 -23.91
N LYS A 9 -63.95 1.88 -23.71
CA LYS A 9 -63.11 1.83 -22.50
C LYS A 9 -62.16 3.03 -22.52
N VAL A 10 -62.42 4.01 -21.65
CA VAL A 10 -61.48 5.09 -21.37
C VAL A 10 -60.28 4.50 -20.64
N LEU A 11 -59.15 4.41 -21.33
CA LEU A 11 -57.84 4.16 -20.72
C LEU A 11 -57.54 5.32 -19.79
N ARG A 12 -57.78 5.14 -18.49
CA ARG A 12 -57.25 6.05 -17.46
C ARG A 12 -55.75 5.85 -17.42
N GLN A 13 -55.00 6.88 -17.82
CA GLN A 13 -53.57 6.94 -17.55
C GLN A 13 -53.40 6.95 -16.03
N PRO A 14 -52.59 6.05 -15.44
CA PRO A 14 -52.36 6.08 -14.01
C PRO A 14 -51.67 7.41 -13.66
N ASN A 15 -52.24 8.12 -12.70
CA ASN A 15 -51.68 9.35 -12.19
C ASN A 15 -50.26 9.03 -11.67
N PRO A 16 -49.19 9.81 -11.94
CA PRO A 16 -47.85 9.53 -11.43
C PRO A 16 -47.80 9.35 -9.90
N LEU A 17 -48.75 9.95 -9.18
CA LEU A 17 -48.93 9.76 -7.74
C LEU A 17 -49.50 8.37 -7.36
N GLU A 18 -50.35 7.77 -8.19
CA GLU A 18 -50.83 6.39 -8.01
C GLU A 18 -49.73 5.38 -8.36
N ALA A 19 -48.94 5.64 -9.40
CA ALA A 19 -47.75 4.85 -9.71
C ALA A 19 -46.73 4.88 -8.55
N LEU A 20 -46.50 6.04 -7.92
CA LEU A 20 -45.66 6.17 -6.72
C LEU A 20 -46.26 5.51 -5.48
N LYS A 21 -47.59 5.48 -5.33
CA LYS A 21 -48.27 4.77 -4.23
C LYS A 21 -48.15 3.25 -4.40
N ASP A 22 -48.25 2.74 -5.61
CA ASP A 22 -48.10 1.31 -5.91
C ASP A 22 -46.63 0.87 -5.84
N ILE A 23 -45.68 1.73 -6.25
CA ILE A 23 -44.25 1.53 -6.02
C ILE A 23 -43.92 1.58 -4.52
N GLY A 24 -44.49 2.53 -3.76
CA GLY A 24 -44.26 2.66 -2.33
C GLY A 24 -44.80 1.49 -1.52
N THR A 25 -45.97 0.95 -1.89
CA THR A 25 -46.57 -0.19 -1.19
C THR A 25 -45.92 -1.53 -1.53
N SER A 26 -45.50 -1.74 -2.78
CA SER A 26 -44.76 -2.95 -3.20
C SER A 26 -43.32 -2.96 -2.68
N THR A 27 -42.61 -1.83 -2.75
CA THR A 27 -41.25 -1.68 -2.22
C THR A 27 -41.24 -1.76 -0.69
N ALA A 28 -42.20 -1.14 0.01
CA ALA A 28 -42.28 -1.28 1.47
C ALA A 28 -42.60 -2.72 1.91
N ARG A 29 -43.38 -3.48 1.11
CA ARG A 29 -43.63 -4.90 1.39
C ARG A 29 -42.39 -5.75 1.15
N GLN A 30 -41.68 -5.56 0.03
CA GLN A 30 -40.43 -6.26 -0.24
C GLN A 30 -39.35 -5.92 0.79
N MET A 31 -39.17 -4.65 1.14
CA MET A 31 -38.25 -4.25 2.20
C MET A 31 -38.66 -4.82 3.56
N ARG A 32 -39.96 -4.91 3.87
CA ARG A 32 -40.44 -5.55 5.11
C ARG A 32 -40.20 -7.07 5.12
N GLU A 33 -40.32 -7.72 3.96
CA GLU A 33 -40.10 -9.16 3.80
C GLU A 33 -38.61 -9.53 3.76
N GLU A 34 -37.76 -8.66 3.24
CA GLU A 34 -36.29 -8.78 3.33
C GLU A 34 -35.77 -8.40 4.72
N ALA A 35 -36.33 -7.36 5.35
CA ALA A 35 -36.10 -7.02 6.75
C ALA A 35 -36.50 -8.14 7.71
N ALA A 36 -37.58 -8.86 7.42
CA ALA A 36 -38.01 -10.02 8.21
C ALA A 36 -37.05 -11.22 8.11
N LYS A 37 -36.15 -11.24 7.11
CA LYS A 37 -35.10 -12.27 6.95
C LYS A 37 -33.78 -11.88 7.61
N LEU A 38 -33.62 -10.63 8.02
CA LEU A 38 -32.46 -10.17 8.75
C LEU A 38 -32.57 -10.55 10.24
N PRO A 39 -31.46 -10.92 10.91
CA PRO A 39 -31.48 -11.19 12.34
C PRO A 39 -31.98 -9.96 13.09
N GLY A 40 -32.88 -10.16 14.06
CA GLY A 40 -33.57 -9.07 14.77
C GLY A 40 -32.61 -8.04 15.38
N ASP A 41 -31.45 -8.48 15.85
CA ASP A 41 -30.42 -7.61 16.45
C ASP A 41 -29.73 -6.70 15.41
N PHE A 42 -29.58 -7.15 14.16
CA PHE A 42 -29.05 -6.32 13.07
C PHE A 42 -30.05 -5.24 12.64
N MET A 43 -31.35 -5.58 12.62
CA MET A 43 -32.43 -4.65 12.33
C MET A 43 -32.58 -3.57 13.41
N GLU A 44 -32.41 -3.94 14.68
CA GLU A 44 -32.40 -2.98 15.80
C GLU A 44 -31.26 -1.97 15.64
N GLN A 45 -30.05 -2.46 15.30
CA GLN A 45 -28.86 -1.63 15.12
C GLN A 45 -28.92 -0.72 13.89
N LEU A 46 -29.58 -1.16 12.80
CA LEU A 46 -29.66 -0.41 11.55
C LEU A 46 -30.85 0.57 11.49
N LEU A 47 -32.00 0.20 12.07
CA LEU A 47 -33.28 0.90 11.87
C LEU A 47 -33.94 1.41 13.15
N GLY A 48 -33.44 1.06 14.34
CA GLY A 48 -33.95 1.57 15.62
C GLY A 48 -35.38 1.14 15.98
N ILE A 49 -35.98 0.23 15.21
CA ILE A 49 -37.34 -0.27 15.43
C ILE A 49 -37.27 -1.41 16.48
N HIS A 50 -37.89 -1.22 17.65
CA HIS A 50 -37.99 -2.23 18.72
C HIS A 50 -39.33 -3.00 18.61
N PRO A 51 -39.34 -4.27 18.14
CA PRO A 51 -40.56 -5.09 18.17
C PRO A 51 -40.74 -5.83 19.50
N GLN A 52 -41.70 -5.41 20.33
CA GLN A 52 -42.40 -6.17 21.40
C GLN A 52 -41.54 -6.79 22.56
N PRO A 53 -42.12 -7.12 23.74
CA PRO A 53 -41.36 -7.43 24.94
C PRO A 53 -40.56 -8.73 24.80
N ARG A 54 -39.25 -8.63 25.05
CA ARG A 54 -38.31 -9.76 25.02
C ARG A 54 -38.57 -10.73 26.18
N ASN A 55 -38.59 -12.03 25.88
CA ASN A 55 -38.55 -13.08 26.90
C ASN A 55 -37.11 -13.20 27.42
N TYR A 56 -36.89 -12.89 28.69
CA TYR A 56 -35.58 -13.06 29.32
C TYR A 56 -35.36 -14.54 29.67
N SER A 57 -34.39 -15.19 29.01
CA SER A 57 -33.95 -16.55 29.34
C SER A 57 -32.43 -16.59 29.46
N GLY A 58 -31.91 -17.15 30.55
CA GLY A 58 -30.47 -17.35 30.78
C GLY A 58 -30.23 -18.49 31.78
N GLU A 59 -29.07 -19.13 31.71
CA GLU A 59 -28.63 -20.12 32.69
C GLU A 59 -28.06 -19.39 33.92
N LEU A 60 -28.54 -19.78 35.11
CA LEU A 60 -28.05 -19.25 36.39
C LEU A 60 -26.77 -19.98 36.81
N VAL A 61 -25.69 -19.24 37.01
CA VAL A 61 -24.47 -19.80 37.61
C VAL A 61 -24.63 -19.82 39.13
N PRO A 62 -24.28 -20.92 39.83
CA PRO A 62 -24.40 -20.99 41.28
C PRO A 62 -23.63 -19.85 41.98
N GLY A 63 -24.34 -19.01 42.74
CA GLY A 63 -23.79 -17.85 43.45
C GLY A 63 -24.14 -16.48 42.85
N GLU A 64 -24.82 -16.44 41.71
CA GLU A 64 -25.30 -15.21 41.08
C GLU A 64 -26.68 -14.80 41.63
N ALA A 65 -26.79 -13.59 42.20
CA ALA A 65 -28.06 -13.04 42.66
C ALA A 65 -28.66 -12.16 41.55
N ILE A 66 -29.81 -12.58 41.00
CA ILE A 66 -30.55 -11.76 40.04
C ILE A 66 -31.51 -10.85 40.79
N GLU A 67 -31.19 -9.56 40.81
CA GLU A 67 -32.11 -8.50 41.20
C GLU A 67 -33.13 -8.28 40.06
N PHE A 68 -34.31 -8.90 40.15
CA PHE A 68 -35.37 -8.76 39.14
C PHE A 68 -35.75 -7.28 38.84
N THR A 69 -35.58 -6.41 39.83
CA THR A 69 -35.76 -4.95 39.70
C THR A 69 -34.84 -4.32 38.64
N GLU A 70 -33.62 -4.84 38.46
CA GLU A 70 -32.64 -4.32 37.50
C GLU A 70 -32.94 -4.76 36.06
N VAL A 71 -33.55 -5.93 35.88
CA VAL A 71 -33.95 -6.47 34.58
C VAL A 71 -35.17 -5.71 34.01
N PHE A 72 -36.15 -5.38 34.85
CA PHE A 72 -37.34 -4.63 34.42
C PHE A 72 -37.13 -3.11 34.34
N SER A 73 -36.07 -2.56 34.93
CA SER A 73 -35.79 -1.11 34.94
C SER A 73 -35.00 -0.59 33.73
N GLY A 74 -34.68 -1.44 32.75
CA GLY A 74 -33.86 -1.07 31.58
C GLY A 74 -32.36 -0.92 31.87
N ARG A 75 -31.95 -0.84 33.15
CA ARG A 75 -30.55 -0.80 33.56
C ARG A 75 -29.76 -2.02 33.09
N TYR A 76 -30.38 -3.20 33.05
CA TYR A 76 -29.74 -4.41 32.54
C TYR A 76 -29.36 -4.29 31.05
N GLU A 77 -30.22 -3.68 30.23
CA GLU A 77 -29.92 -3.40 28.82
C GLU A 77 -28.84 -2.33 28.67
N GLU A 78 -28.86 -1.29 29.50
CA GLU A 78 -27.79 -0.28 29.55
C GLU A 78 -26.45 -0.92 29.91
N ILE A 79 -26.40 -1.76 30.95
CA ILE A 79 -25.20 -2.49 31.36
C ILE A 79 -24.69 -3.39 30.24
N ASN A 80 -25.58 -4.11 29.55
CA ASN A 80 -25.20 -4.97 28.42
C ASN A 80 -24.70 -4.18 27.22
N ARG A 81 -25.35 -3.04 26.89
CA ARG A 81 -24.90 -2.13 25.84
C ARG A 81 -23.53 -1.55 26.16
N THR A 82 -23.31 -1.10 27.40
CA THR A 82 -22.00 -0.60 27.86
C THR A 82 -20.94 -1.69 27.82
N LYS A 83 -21.25 -2.92 28.28
CA LYS A 83 -20.33 -4.06 28.18
C LYS A 83 -19.96 -4.39 26.74
N ALA A 84 -20.93 -4.39 25.83
CA ALA A 84 -20.70 -4.61 24.40
C ALA A 84 -19.84 -3.50 23.79
N GLN A 85 -20.08 -2.24 24.15
CA GLN A 85 -19.30 -1.10 23.70
C GLN A 85 -17.84 -1.17 24.19
N ILE A 86 -17.62 -1.51 25.47
CA ILE A 86 -16.27 -1.70 26.03
C ILE A 86 -15.55 -2.87 25.34
N ALA A 87 -16.25 -3.98 25.08
CA ALA A 87 -15.68 -5.12 24.38
C ALA A 87 -15.27 -4.76 22.95
N LEU A 88 -16.09 -3.99 22.23
CA LEU A 88 -15.78 -3.48 20.91
C LEU A 88 -14.55 -2.55 20.94
N GLU A 89 -14.51 -1.60 21.88
CA GLU A 89 -13.39 -0.67 22.02
C GLU A 89 -12.08 -1.40 22.30
N ARG A 90 -12.09 -2.39 23.20
CA ARG A 90 -10.92 -3.24 23.48
C ARG A 90 -10.44 -3.98 22.24
N LYS A 91 -11.37 -4.57 21.49
CA LYS A 91 -11.05 -5.26 20.24
C LYS A 91 -10.43 -4.32 19.21
N LEU A 92 -10.98 -3.12 19.04
CA LEU A 92 -10.43 -2.12 18.12
C LEU A 92 -9.01 -1.69 18.53
N LEU A 93 -8.76 -1.47 19.83
CA LEU A 93 -7.43 -1.14 20.35
C LEU A 93 -6.42 -2.27 20.15
N GLU A 94 -6.84 -3.52 20.32
CA GLU A 94 -6.01 -4.69 20.04
C GLU A 94 -5.68 -4.80 18.55
N GLU A 95 -6.67 -4.63 17.68
CA GLU A 95 -6.47 -4.62 16.23
C GLU A 95 -5.52 -3.50 15.81
N GLU A 96 -5.68 -2.28 16.34
CA GLU A 96 -4.80 -1.16 16.07
C GLU A 96 -3.36 -1.45 16.50
N LYS A 97 -3.15 -1.99 17.70
CA LYS A 97 -1.81 -2.38 18.18
C LYS A 97 -1.15 -3.39 17.26
N VAL A 98 -1.87 -4.43 16.85
CA VAL A 98 -1.37 -5.44 15.92
C VAL A 98 -1.00 -4.82 14.57
N GLN A 99 -1.80 -3.87 14.07
CA GLN A 99 -1.50 -3.18 12.81
C GLN A 99 -0.27 -2.27 12.92
N ILE A 100 -0.11 -1.56 14.03
CA ILE A 100 1.06 -0.72 14.30
C ILE A 100 2.31 -1.61 14.37
N GLU A 101 2.26 -2.71 15.14
CA GLU A 101 3.39 -3.62 15.28
C GLU A 101 3.83 -4.23 13.94
N LYS A 102 2.86 -4.64 13.10
CA LYS A 102 3.14 -5.11 11.74
C LYS A 102 3.87 -4.05 10.91
N LYS A 103 3.37 -2.82 10.87
CA LYS A 103 4.00 -1.71 10.13
C LYS A 103 5.39 -1.40 10.67
N THR A 104 5.57 -1.40 11.98
CA THR A 104 6.89 -1.17 12.59
C THR A 104 7.87 -2.27 12.23
N ASN A 105 7.44 -3.54 12.21
CA ASN A 105 8.29 -4.64 11.77
C ASN A 105 8.62 -4.58 10.27
N GLU A 106 7.67 -4.21 9.43
CA GLU A 106 7.92 -3.95 8.00
C GLU A 106 9.01 -2.87 7.82
N LEU A 107 8.89 -1.74 8.52
CA LEU A 107 9.89 -0.67 8.49
C LEU A 107 11.27 -1.13 8.98
N ARG A 108 11.32 -1.96 10.03
CA ARG A 108 12.58 -2.55 10.52
C ARG A 108 13.25 -3.44 9.48
N ILE A 109 12.49 -4.34 8.86
CA ILE A 109 13.00 -5.24 7.82
C ILE A 109 13.51 -4.42 6.63
N HIS A 110 12.72 -3.44 6.16
CA HIS A 110 13.11 -2.56 5.06
C HIS A 110 14.42 -1.82 5.37
N LEU A 111 14.52 -1.22 6.56
CA LEU A 111 15.74 -0.52 6.96
C LEU A 111 16.95 -1.45 7.00
N GLN A 112 16.78 -2.67 7.51
CA GLN A 112 17.87 -3.65 7.57
C GLN A 112 18.37 -4.02 6.17
N VAL A 113 17.47 -4.25 5.22
CA VAL A 113 17.84 -4.54 3.82
C VAL A 113 18.61 -3.38 3.20
N ILE A 114 18.12 -2.15 3.38
CA ILE A 114 18.79 -0.96 2.85
C ILE A 114 20.19 -0.81 3.45
N ARG A 115 20.33 -1.06 4.76
CA ARG A 115 21.61 -1.00 5.46
C ARG A 115 22.61 -2.01 4.91
N GLU A 116 22.19 -3.26 4.72
CA GLU A 116 23.04 -4.31 4.15
C GLU A 116 23.50 -3.95 2.73
N GLU A 117 22.61 -3.37 1.92
CA GLU A 117 22.96 -2.93 0.57
C GLU A 117 23.95 -1.75 0.58
N ILE A 118 23.77 -0.79 1.48
CA ILE A 118 24.71 0.32 1.71
C ILE A 118 26.09 -0.21 2.08
N LEU A 119 26.18 -1.14 3.04
CA LEU A 119 27.45 -1.74 3.45
C LEU A 119 28.15 -2.46 2.29
N LEU A 120 27.39 -3.21 1.49
CA LEU A 120 27.93 -3.91 0.31
C LEU A 120 28.47 -2.93 -0.73
N LEU A 121 27.78 -1.81 -0.98
CA LEU A 121 28.28 -0.74 -1.86
C LEU A 121 29.50 -0.02 -1.29
N ALA A 122 29.53 0.19 0.03
CA ALA A 122 30.64 0.84 0.71
C ALA A 122 31.92 -0.01 0.60
N LEU A 123 31.83 -1.32 0.80
CA LEU A 123 32.95 -2.26 0.61
C LEU A 123 33.52 -2.27 -0.82
N LYS A 124 32.67 -1.99 -1.82
CA LYS A 124 33.12 -1.88 -3.22
C LYS A 124 33.83 -0.56 -3.53
N THR A 125 33.75 0.41 -2.63
CA THR A 125 34.21 1.79 -2.84
C THR A 125 35.26 2.14 -1.79
N GLU A 126 36.55 1.94 -2.10
CA GLU A 126 37.70 2.05 -1.16
C GLU A 126 37.69 3.30 -0.26
N ASN A 127 37.23 4.46 -0.74
CA ASN A 127 37.23 5.72 0.01
C ASN A 127 35.90 6.06 0.70
N LEU A 128 34.83 5.29 0.48
CA LEU A 128 33.52 5.55 1.08
C LEU A 128 33.21 4.56 2.21
N ALA A 129 34.07 3.56 2.45
CA ALA A 129 33.81 2.48 3.39
C ALA A 129 33.55 2.96 4.83
N GLU A 130 34.44 3.75 5.43
CA GLU A 130 34.38 4.07 6.87
C GLU A 130 33.17 4.93 7.25
N GLU A 131 32.95 6.08 6.60
CA GLU A 131 31.86 6.99 7.00
C GLU A 131 30.48 6.37 6.76
N THR A 132 30.34 5.56 5.70
CA THR A 132 29.07 4.91 5.38
C THR A 132 28.80 3.71 6.29
N GLU A 133 29.84 2.99 6.70
CA GLU A 133 29.74 1.93 7.70
C GLU A 133 29.31 2.49 9.06
N VAL A 134 29.90 3.61 9.49
CA VAL A 134 29.48 4.30 10.73
C VAL A 134 28.02 4.74 10.65
N ALA A 135 27.59 5.35 9.54
CA ALA A 135 26.21 5.78 9.35
C ALA A 135 25.21 4.59 9.34
N ALA A 136 25.60 3.47 8.72
CA ALA A 136 24.81 2.24 8.71
C ALA A 136 24.69 1.63 10.12
N MET A 137 25.76 1.67 10.93
CA MET A 137 25.77 1.11 12.29
C MET A 137 25.02 1.96 13.31
N GLN A 138 24.91 3.28 13.11
CA GLN A 138 24.21 4.19 14.02
C GLN A 138 22.69 4.27 13.82
N ALA A 139 22.13 3.48 12.90
CA ALA A 139 20.70 3.51 12.62
C ALA A 139 19.85 3.09 13.85
N PRO A 140 18.73 3.78 14.14
CA PRO A 140 17.92 3.52 15.33
C PRO A 140 17.16 2.18 15.26
N VAL A 141 16.99 1.55 16.43
CA VAL A 141 16.30 0.25 16.62
C VAL A 141 14.80 0.33 16.31
N GLU A 142 14.20 1.52 16.46
CA GLU A 142 12.81 1.80 16.12
C GLU A 142 12.73 2.83 14.99
N PRO A 143 12.79 2.36 13.73
CA PRO A 143 12.83 3.27 12.62
C PRO A 143 11.46 3.85 12.32
N GLY A 144 11.33 5.16 12.51
CA GLY A 144 10.25 5.93 11.88
C GLY A 144 10.42 6.01 10.35
N VAL A 145 9.33 6.39 9.67
CA VAL A 145 9.28 6.54 8.19
C VAL A 145 10.39 7.43 7.66
N TYR A 146 10.74 8.51 8.38
CA TYR A 146 11.82 9.41 8.01
C TYR A 146 13.17 8.70 7.84
N HIS A 147 13.51 7.78 8.75
CA HIS A 147 14.78 7.05 8.70
C HIS A 147 14.83 6.18 7.44
N VAL A 148 13.75 5.45 7.15
CA VAL A 148 13.67 4.63 5.93
C VAL A 148 13.91 5.48 4.68
N ILE A 149 13.21 6.61 4.55
CA ILE A 149 13.38 7.52 3.41
C ILE A 149 14.80 8.07 3.33
N PHE A 150 15.39 8.46 4.46
CA PHE A 150 16.76 8.96 4.50
C PHE A 150 17.75 7.91 3.97
N PHE A 151 17.68 6.68 4.47
CA PHE A 151 18.56 5.60 4.04
C PHE A 151 18.30 5.17 2.59
N GLU A 152 17.05 5.20 2.11
CA GLU A 152 16.75 5.01 0.68
C GLU A 152 17.44 6.07 -0.18
N LYS A 153 17.37 7.35 0.20
CA LYS A 153 18.05 8.43 -0.54
C LYS A 153 19.56 8.32 -0.49
N LEU A 154 20.11 7.88 0.64
CA LEU A 154 21.54 7.60 0.77
C LEU A 154 21.96 6.46 -0.17
N LEU A 155 21.19 5.37 -0.21
CA LEU A 155 21.43 4.24 -1.10
C LEU A 155 21.36 4.66 -2.58
N ASP A 156 20.34 5.41 -2.98
CA ASP A 156 20.20 5.94 -4.34
C ASP A 156 21.41 6.80 -4.73
N PHE A 157 21.85 7.67 -3.81
CA PHE A 157 23.03 8.50 -4.00
C PHE A 157 24.28 7.64 -4.23
N MET A 158 24.54 6.65 -3.37
CA MET A 158 25.69 5.74 -3.51
C MET A 158 25.67 4.94 -4.81
N LYS A 159 24.51 4.44 -5.23
CA LYS A 159 24.33 3.74 -6.51
C LYS A 159 24.69 4.65 -7.67
N SER A 160 24.18 5.89 -7.66
CA SER A 160 24.47 6.88 -8.69
C SER A 160 25.95 7.27 -8.74
N PHE A 161 26.58 7.38 -7.57
CA PHE A 161 28.00 7.70 -7.42
C PHE A 161 28.88 6.56 -7.96
N SER A 162 28.57 5.32 -7.60
CA SER A 162 29.30 4.13 -8.08
C SER A 162 29.25 4.03 -9.60
N ARG A 163 28.08 4.24 -10.20
CA ARG A 163 27.94 4.23 -11.67
C ARG A 163 28.79 5.30 -12.34
N LYS A 164 28.85 6.50 -11.76
CA LYS A 164 29.70 7.60 -12.26
C LYS A 164 31.18 7.27 -12.16
N ILE A 165 31.62 6.57 -11.11
CA ILE A 165 33.01 6.11 -10.98
C ILE A 165 33.34 5.10 -12.09
N GLU A 166 32.47 4.13 -12.34
CA GLU A 166 32.66 3.15 -13.41
C GLU A 166 32.74 3.82 -14.79
N GLU A 167 31.82 4.75 -15.08
CA GLU A 167 31.82 5.55 -16.30
C GLU A 167 33.15 6.34 -16.46
N ALA A 168 33.64 6.96 -15.39
CA ALA A 168 34.91 7.68 -15.39
C ALA A 168 36.11 6.75 -15.64
N SER A 169 36.10 5.55 -15.04
CA SER A 169 37.14 4.53 -15.25
C SER A 169 37.20 4.06 -16.71
N ILE A 170 36.05 3.79 -17.33
CA ILE A 170 35.95 3.42 -18.74
C ILE A 170 36.49 4.55 -19.63
N TRP A 171 36.10 5.79 -19.35
CA TRP A 171 36.56 6.95 -20.10
C TRP A 171 38.08 7.14 -19.99
N LEU A 172 38.63 7.05 -18.78
CA LEU A 172 40.08 7.10 -18.54
C LEU A 172 40.81 5.98 -19.26
N HIS A 173 40.29 4.75 -19.23
CA HIS A 173 40.87 3.63 -19.95
C HIS A 173 40.90 3.87 -21.47
N ALA A 174 39.82 4.41 -22.04
CA ALA A 174 39.75 4.75 -23.46
C ALA A 174 40.75 5.85 -23.84
N VAL A 175 40.85 6.90 -23.01
CA VAL A 175 41.80 8.01 -23.20
C VAL A 175 43.25 7.50 -23.11
N ASN A 176 43.58 6.71 -22.09
CA ASN A 176 44.90 6.13 -21.90
C ASN A 176 45.27 5.17 -23.05
N SER A 177 44.33 4.33 -23.49
CA SER A 177 44.51 3.44 -24.64
C SER A 177 44.81 4.23 -25.93
N ARG A 178 44.13 5.36 -26.14
CA ARG A 178 44.40 6.25 -27.27
C ARG A 178 45.77 6.92 -27.16
N ALA A 179 46.14 7.40 -25.97
CA ALA A 179 47.45 8.01 -25.71
C ALA A 179 48.60 7.02 -25.92
N ALA A 180 48.46 5.78 -25.46
CA ALA A 180 49.44 4.71 -25.65
C ALA A 180 49.67 4.40 -27.14
N LYS A 181 48.60 4.32 -27.94
CA LYS A 181 48.71 4.14 -29.41
C LYS A 181 49.41 5.31 -30.10
N LYS A 182 49.21 6.55 -29.62
CA LYS A 182 49.92 7.73 -30.15
C LYS A 182 51.42 7.66 -29.88
N ASN A 183 51.82 7.19 -28.70
CA ASN A 183 53.23 6.97 -28.35
C ASN A 183 53.86 5.79 -29.10
N ALA A 184 53.11 4.72 -29.38
CA ALA A 184 53.59 3.61 -30.20
C ALA A 184 53.97 4.08 -31.61
N TRP A 185 53.21 5.01 -32.18
CA TRP A 185 53.50 5.56 -33.49
C TRP A 185 54.79 6.41 -33.50
N GLY A 186 54.99 7.26 -32.49
CA GLY A 186 56.22 8.03 -32.32
C GLY A 186 57.45 7.16 -32.01
N ALA A 187 57.30 6.12 -31.21
CA ALA A 187 58.37 5.17 -30.89
C ALA A 187 58.78 4.33 -32.12
N ARG A 188 57.82 3.81 -32.88
CA ARG A 188 58.10 3.06 -34.12
C ARG A 188 58.66 3.94 -35.22
N TYR A 189 58.22 5.20 -35.32
CA TYR A 189 58.84 6.19 -36.20
C TYR A 189 60.29 6.47 -35.82
N LYS A 190 60.61 6.64 -34.53
CA LYS A 190 62.00 6.80 -34.07
C LYS A 190 62.89 5.58 -34.41
N GLN A 191 62.33 4.37 -34.37
CA GLN A 191 63.08 3.13 -34.65
C GLN A 191 63.26 2.84 -36.15
N HIS A 192 62.23 3.07 -36.97
CA HIS A 192 62.21 2.68 -38.38
C HIS A 192 62.24 3.85 -39.36
N GLY A 193 62.23 5.09 -38.85
CA GLY A 193 62.34 6.33 -39.63
C GLY A 193 61.22 6.53 -40.65
N ALA A 194 61.53 7.25 -41.73
CA ALA A 194 60.59 7.56 -42.81
C ALA A 194 60.02 6.30 -43.51
N LYS A 195 60.72 5.16 -43.47
CA LYS A 195 60.25 3.89 -44.06
C LYS A 195 58.98 3.36 -43.39
N TYR A 196 58.82 3.60 -42.10
CA TYR A 196 57.59 3.25 -41.38
C TYR A 196 56.41 4.12 -41.83
N LEU A 197 56.64 5.41 -42.10
CA LEU A 197 55.62 6.34 -42.58
C LEU A 197 55.10 5.98 -43.98
N LEU A 198 56.01 5.51 -44.83
CA LEU A 198 55.75 5.19 -46.23
C LEU A 198 55.32 3.74 -46.45
N SER A 199 55.17 2.96 -45.37
CA SER A 199 54.61 1.61 -45.49
C SER A 199 53.16 1.69 -45.97
N GLY A 200 52.80 0.83 -46.93
CA GLY A 200 51.51 0.90 -47.63
C GLY A 200 50.31 0.91 -46.69
N GLU A 201 50.36 0.16 -45.59
CA GLU A 201 49.30 0.15 -44.58
C GLU A 201 49.14 1.49 -43.85
N HIS A 202 50.25 2.11 -43.42
CA HIS A 202 50.20 3.37 -42.69
C HIS A 202 49.92 4.59 -43.59
N TYR A 203 50.34 4.53 -44.85
CA TYR A 203 50.04 5.56 -45.84
C TYR A 203 48.54 5.61 -46.17
N LEU A 204 47.92 4.46 -46.47
CA LEU A 204 46.49 4.36 -46.77
C LEU A 204 45.60 4.80 -45.62
N GLN A 205 45.97 4.45 -44.38
CA GLN A 205 45.22 4.82 -43.18
C GLN A 205 45.28 6.33 -42.88
N ARG A 206 46.26 7.06 -43.43
CA ARG A 206 46.41 8.52 -43.30
C ARG A 206 45.79 9.29 -44.45
N SER A 207 45.86 8.75 -45.66
CA SER A 207 45.24 9.35 -46.84
C SER A 207 43.73 9.21 -46.84
N ALA A 208 43.18 8.28 -46.05
CA ALA A 208 41.74 8.07 -45.88
C ALA A 208 41.11 8.93 -44.76
N GLY A 209 41.82 9.96 -44.28
CA GLY A 209 41.31 10.93 -43.32
C GLY A 209 40.22 11.82 -43.90
#